data_AF-A0A974SRF8-F1
#
_entry.id   AF-A0A974SRF8-F1
#
_cell.length_a   1.000
_cell.length_b   1.000
_cell.length_c   1.000
_cell.angle_alpha   90.00
_cell.angle_beta   90.00
_cell.angle_gamma   90.00
#
_symmetry.space_group_name_H-M   'P 1'
#
loop_
_entity.id
_entity.type
_entity.pdbx_description
1 polymer ?
#
loop_
_entity_poly.entity_id
_entity_poly.type
_entity_poly.pdbx_seq_one_letter_code
_entity_poly.pdbx_strand_id
1 'polypeptide(L)'
;MNLDRAIIEFDRALRAVAGPAVSVRPLPGAGVSDEAMGPGERQHAAALMRVNHVGEICAQALYQGQALVSRSALTRTELERAAQEETEHLAWTERRIDELGGRKSMLNPLWYGGALAIGAFAAAFGDRWSLGFLAETERQVGAHLDDHLGRLPSGDIKSRAIVAQMRDDELSHAETAVRLGAAELPFVAKAAMRIASRVMTTVAYRL
;
A
#
# COMPACT_ATOMS: atom_id res chain seq x y z
N MET A 1 -21.22 -6.07 15.20
CA MET A 1 -20.68 -4.71 14.96
C MET A 1 -21.72 -3.73 15.48
N ASN A 2 -21.37 -2.81 16.37
CA ASN A 2 -22.29 -1.74 16.82
C ASN A 2 -22.20 -0.53 15.87
N LEU A 3 -23.17 0.37 15.95
CA LEU A 3 -23.29 1.54 15.06
C LEU A 3 -22.04 2.44 15.13
N ASP A 4 -21.52 2.71 16.32
CA ASP A 4 -20.34 3.54 16.53
C ASP A 4 -19.12 3.00 15.78
N ARG A 5 -18.87 1.68 15.85
CA ARG A 5 -17.77 1.06 15.11
C ARG A 5 -17.99 1.15 13.60
N ALA A 6 -19.22 0.97 13.12
CA ALA A 6 -19.50 1.13 11.69
C ALA A 6 -19.23 2.56 11.19
N ILE A 7 -19.53 3.57 12.00
CA ILE A 7 -19.23 4.98 11.69
C ILE A 7 -17.71 5.21 11.63
N ILE A 8 -16.96 4.68 12.60
CA ILE A 8 -15.49 4.82 12.64
C ILE A 8 -14.84 4.20 11.40
N GLU A 9 -15.24 2.99 11.02
CA GLU A 9 -14.66 2.32 9.85
C GLU A 9 -15.06 3.00 8.54
N PHE A 10 -16.27 3.58 8.48
CA PHE A 10 -16.69 4.39 7.35
C PHE A 10 -15.88 5.70 7.24
N ASP A 11 -15.62 6.39 8.35
CA ASP A 11 -14.75 7.58 8.39
C ASP A 11 -13.32 7.24 7.95
N ARG A 12 -12.76 6.12 8.42
CA ARG A 12 -11.45 5.61 7.97
C ARG A 12 -11.42 5.37 6.46
N ALA A 13 -12.45 4.71 5.92
CA ALA A 13 -12.55 4.48 4.48
C ALA A 13 -12.63 5.78 3.68
N LEU A 14 -13.42 6.76 4.14
CA LEU A 14 -13.51 8.07 3.50
C LEU A 14 -12.17 8.81 3.52
N ARG A 15 -11.45 8.79 4.64
CA ARG A 15 -10.12 9.41 4.75
C ARG A 15 -9.11 8.75 3.82
N ALA A 16 -9.10 7.42 3.77
CA ALA A 16 -8.20 6.66 2.89
C ALA A 16 -8.42 6.97 1.40
N VAL A 17 -9.67 7.13 0.98
CA VAL A 17 -10.04 7.22 -0.44
C VAL A 17 -10.09 8.67 -0.93
N ALA A 18 -10.57 9.59 -0.10
CA ALA A 18 -10.90 10.96 -0.50
C ALA A 18 -10.24 12.04 0.38
N GLY A 19 -9.76 11.69 1.58
CA GLY A 19 -9.06 12.61 2.45
C GLY A 19 -7.60 12.84 2.00
N PRO A 20 -6.99 13.97 2.40
CA PRO A 20 -5.55 14.13 2.31
C PRO A 20 -4.87 13.23 3.34
N ALA A 21 -3.86 12.48 2.94
CA ALA A 21 -3.03 11.72 3.88
C ALA A 21 -2.03 12.65 4.58
N VAL A 22 -1.80 12.42 5.88
CA VAL A 22 -0.87 13.21 6.69
C VAL A 22 0.17 12.27 7.30
N SER A 23 1.43 12.56 7.00
CA SER A 23 2.59 11.86 7.56
C SER A 23 3.11 12.64 8.77
N VAL A 24 3.38 11.95 9.88
CA VAL A 24 4.13 12.52 11.01
C VAL A 24 5.64 12.29 10.88
N ARG A 25 6.04 11.42 9.94
CA ARG A 25 7.44 11.15 9.63
C ARG A 25 8.02 12.19 8.66
N PRO A 26 9.35 12.40 8.66
CA PRO A 26 10.01 13.20 7.63
C PRO A 26 9.79 12.59 6.24
N LEU A 27 9.59 13.43 5.22
CA LEU A 27 9.51 12.99 3.83
C LEU A 27 10.89 12.47 3.37
N PRO A 28 10.99 11.20 2.91
CA PRO A 28 12.21 10.70 2.32
C PRO A 28 12.67 11.58 1.15
N GLY A 29 13.93 11.99 1.15
CA GLY A 29 14.47 12.87 0.10
C GLY A 29 14.07 14.34 0.21
N ALA A 30 13.55 14.83 1.34
CA ALA A 30 13.22 16.24 1.52
C ALA A 30 14.40 17.21 1.31
N GLY A 31 15.63 16.76 1.58
CA GLY A 31 16.86 17.56 1.47
C GLY A 31 17.55 17.50 0.11
N VAL A 32 16.98 16.79 -0.86
CA VAL A 32 17.58 16.63 -2.21
C VAL A 32 16.67 17.22 -3.28
N SER A 33 17.28 17.64 -4.37
CA SER A 33 16.58 18.12 -5.56
C SER A 33 16.64 17.06 -6.64
N ASP A 34 15.56 16.97 -7.43
CA ASP A 34 15.59 16.19 -8.66
C ASP A 34 16.56 16.83 -9.67
N GLU A 35 17.11 16.00 -10.55
CA GLU A 35 17.79 16.47 -11.74
C GLU A 35 16.77 16.94 -12.79
N ALA A 36 17.26 17.55 -13.87
CA ALA A 36 16.39 17.97 -14.96
C ALA A 36 15.75 16.75 -15.64
N MET A 37 14.43 16.61 -15.50
CA MET A 37 13.63 15.58 -16.18
C MET A 37 12.84 16.18 -17.33
N GLY A 38 12.82 15.49 -18.47
CA GLY A 38 11.96 15.84 -19.59
C GLY A 38 10.48 15.65 -19.27
N PRO A 39 9.55 16.24 -20.05
CA PRO A 39 8.11 16.11 -19.80
C PRO A 39 7.62 14.65 -19.79
N GLY A 40 8.15 13.81 -20.68
CA GLY A 40 7.79 12.39 -20.74
C GLY A 40 8.27 11.59 -19.52
N GLU A 41 9.47 11.87 -19.02
CA GLU A 41 10.01 11.24 -17.81
C GLU A 41 9.20 11.65 -16.57
N ARG A 42 8.85 12.93 -16.46
CA ARG A 42 8.00 13.44 -15.37
C ARG A 42 6.61 12.79 -15.39
N GLN A 43 5.99 12.65 -16.56
CA GLN A 43 4.70 11.97 -16.70
C GLN A 43 4.81 10.48 -16.34
N HIS A 44 5.89 9.83 -16.75
CA HIS A 44 6.17 8.44 -16.41
C HIS A 44 6.33 8.25 -14.89
N ALA A 45 7.16 9.07 -14.25
CA ALA A 45 7.35 9.09 -12.81
C ALA A 45 6.02 9.32 -12.08
N ALA A 46 5.21 10.28 -12.51
CA ALA A 46 3.89 10.54 -11.91
C ALA A 46 2.96 9.33 -12.01
N ALA A 47 3.01 8.59 -13.12
CA ALA A 47 2.24 7.38 -13.30
C ALA A 47 2.71 6.24 -12.38
N LEU A 48 4.03 6.06 -12.21
CA LEU A 48 4.57 5.09 -11.26
C LEU A 48 4.22 5.44 -9.81
N MET A 49 4.31 6.72 -9.43
CA MET A 49 3.93 7.17 -8.08
C MET A 49 2.43 6.99 -7.83
N ARG A 50 1.57 7.18 -8.84
CA ARG A 50 0.15 6.83 -8.74
C ARG A 50 -0.07 5.33 -8.53
N VAL A 51 0.72 4.47 -9.17
CA VAL A 51 0.64 3.02 -8.93
C VAL A 51 1.00 2.69 -7.49
N ASN A 52 2.10 3.25 -6.96
CA ASN A 52 2.49 3.07 -5.56
C ASN A 52 1.35 3.52 -4.64
N HIS A 53 0.82 4.73 -4.85
CA HIS A 53 -0.31 5.25 -4.06
C HIS A 53 -1.54 4.33 -4.08
N VAL A 54 -1.88 3.70 -5.21
CA VAL A 54 -2.99 2.73 -5.25
C VAL A 54 -2.61 1.45 -4.48
N GLY A 55 -1.35 1.04 -4.53
CA GLY A 55 -0.78 -0.02 -3.70
C GLY A 55 -1.07 0.22 -2.22
N GLU A 56 -0.67 1.37 -1.68
CA GLU A 56 -0.88 1.74 -0.27
C GLU A 56 -2.38 1.80 0.10
N ILE A 57 -3.24 2.30 -0.80
CA ILE A 57 -4.70 2.26 -0.59
C ILE A 57 -5.17 0.81 -0.42
N CYS A 58 -4.68 -0.10 -1.26
CA CYS A 58 -5.06 -1.50 -1.21
C CYS A 58 -4.52 -2.16 0.06
N ALA A 59 -3.24 -1.97 0.40
CA ALA A 59 -2.61 -2.53 1.59
C ALA A 59 -3.34 -2.07 2.86
N GLN A 60 -3.57 -0.76 3.00
CA GLN A 60 -4.30 -0.20 4.13
C GLN A 60 -5.71 -0.78 4.26
N ALA A 61 -6.46 -0.87 3.15
CA ALA A 61 -7.80 -1.44 3.13
C ALA A 61 -7.79 -2.93 3.50
N LEU A 62 -6.84 -3.68 2.95
CA LEU A 62 -6.66 -5.10 3.19
C LEU A 62 -6.38 -5.37 4.68
N TYR A 63 -5.48 -4.62 5.31
CA TYR A 63 -5.16 -4.75 6.72
C TYR A 63 -6.31 -4.34 7.63
N GLN A 64 -7.03 -3.28 7.29
CA GLN A 64 -8.27 -2.91 7.99
C GLN A 64 -9.31 -4.03 7.88
N GLY A 65 -9.50 -4.60 6.70
CA GLY A 65 -10.43 -5.72 6.46
C GLY A 65 -10.08 -6.94 7.31
N GLN A 66 -8.79 -7.27 7.39
CA GLN A 66 -8.30 -8.35 8.25
C GLN A 66 -8.53 -8.04 9.74
N ALA A 67 -8.23 -6.82 10.19
CA ALA A 67 -8.35 -6.39 11.58
C ALA A 67 -9.80 -6.47 12.08
N LEU A 68 -10.77 -6.16 11.21
CA LEU A 68 -12.20 -6.21 11.51
C LEU A 68 -12.67 -7.58 11.99
N VAL A 69 -12.13 -8.65 11.40
CA VAL A 69 -12.58 -10.03 11.64
C VAL A 69 -11.54 -10.90 12.36
N SER A 70 -10.34 -10.36 12.60
CA SER A 70 -9.28 -11.01 13.41
C SER A 70 -9.80 -11.39 14.80
N ARG A 71 -9.48 -12.61 15.23
CA ARG A 71 -9.89 -13.17 16.54
C ARG A 71 -8.87 -12.85 17.62
N SER A 72 -7.59 -12.81 17.25
CA SER A 72 -6.49 -12.44 18.13
C SER A 72 -6.39 -10.93 18.29
N ALA A 73 -6.36 -10.48 19.55
CA ALA A 73 -6.10 -9.07 19.87
C ALA A 73 -4.71 -8.63 19.39
N LEU A 74 -3.69 -9.49 19.56
CA LEU A 74 -2.33 -9.24 19.09
C LEU A 74 -2.29 -9.04 17.57
N THR A 75 -2.90 -9.96 16.81
CA THR A 75 -2.93 -9.88 15.35
C THR A 75 -3.70 -8.65 14.89
N ARG A 76 -4.81 -8.30 15.56
CA ARG A 76 -5.55 -7.08 15.25
C ARG A 76 -4.70 -5.84 15.45
N THR A 77 -3.99 -5.72 16.58
CA THR A 77 -3.12 -4.57 16.85
C THR A 77 -2.02 -4.42 15.81
N GLU A 78 -1.41 -5.52 15.36
CA GLU A 78 -0.38 -5.46 14.33
C GLU A 78 -0.94 -5.07 12.95
N LEU A 79 -2.12 -5.56 12.59
CA LEU A 79 -2.81 -5.15 11.36
C LEU A 79 -3.21 -3.67 11.39
N GLU A 80 -3.69 -3.18 12.53
CA GLU A 80 -4.00 -1.76 12.73
C GLU A 80 -2.76 -0.89 12.66
N ARG A 81 -1.63 -1.37 13.21
CA ARG A 81 -0.33 -0.69 13.09
C ARG A 81 0.15 -0.64 11.65
N ALA A 82 0.15 -1.76 10.92
CA ALA A 82 0.52 -1.79 9.51
C ALA A 82 -0.34 -0.81 8.71
N ALA A 83 -1.68 -0.87 8.86
CA ALA A 83 -2.60 0.05 8.19
C ALA A 83 -2.34 1.54 8.52
N GLN A 84 -1.89 1.86 9.73
CA GLN A 84 -1.53 3.22 10.13
C GLN A 84 -0.23 3.66 9.45
N GLU A 85 0.76 2.77 9.33
CA GLU A 85 2.03 3.04 8.66
C GLU A 85 1.84 3.29 7.15
N GLU A 86 0.89 2.60 6.50
CA GLU A 86 0.48 2.88 5.11
C GLU A 86 0.01 4.33 4.90
N THR A 87 -0.55 4.99 5.93
CA THR A 87 -0.93 6.40 5.83
C THR A 87 0.28 7.32 5.61
N GLU A 88 1.44 6.96 6.15
CA GLU A 88 2.68 7.71 5.93
C GLU A 88 3.10 7.60 4.46
N HIS A 89 3.05 6.39 3.89
CA HIS A 89 3.37 6.14 2.48
C HIS A 89 2.38 6.82 1.53
N LEU A 90 1.08 6.80 1.86
CA LEU A 90 0.05 7.55 1.14
C LEU A 90 0.38 9.04 1.09
N ALA A 91 0.75 9.64 2.21
CA ALA A 91 1.08 11.06 2.27
C ALA A 91 2.32 11.39 1.43
N TRP A 92 3.35 10.54 1.45
CA TRP A 92 4.56 10.75 0.65
C TRP A 92 4.28 10.60 -0.85
N THR A 93 3.54 9.55 -1.23
CA THR A 93 3.21 9.28 -2.63
C THR A 93 2.26 10.34 -3.18
N GLU A 94 1.25 10.77 -2.42
CA GLU A 94 0.32 11.84 -2.78
C GLU A 94 1.07 13.15 -3.04
N ARG A 95 1.90 13.57 -2.09
CA ARG A 95 2.72 14.77 -2.25
C ARG A 95 3.61 14.68 -3.48
N ARG A 96 4.23 13.53 -3.73
CA ARG A 96 5.13 13.36 -4.87
C ARG A 96 4.39 13.38 -6.20
N ILE A 97 3.20 12.80 -6.27
CA ILE A 97 2.32 12.89 -7.44
C ILE A 97 2.03 14.36 -7.76
N ASP A 98 1.71 15.18 -6.76
CA ASP A 98 1.43 16.60 -6.93
C ASP A 98 2.68 17.38 -7.41
N GLU A 99 3.85 17.13 -6.82
CA GLU A 99 5.13 17.74 -7.24
C GLU A 99 5.50 17.41 -8.70
N LEU A 100 5.09 16.25 -9.20
CA LEU A 100 5.30 15.82 -10.58
C LEU A 100 4.21 16.38 -11.53
N GLY A 101 3.19 17.07 -11.04
CA GLY A 101 2.05 17.55 -11.83
C GLY A 101 1.11 16.41 -12.26
N GLY A 102 1.12 15.32 -11.50
CA GLY A 102 0.29 14.14 -11.71
C GLY A 102 -1.09 14.26 -11.08
N ARG A 103 -1.73 13.11 -10.91
CA ARG A 103 -3.01 12.94 -10.24
C ARG A 103 -3.10 11.55 -9.63
N LYS A 104 -3.92 11.42 -8.59
CA LYS A 104 -4.33 10.14 -7.99
C LYS A 104 -5.26 9.37 -8.94
N SER A 105 -5.40 8.07 -8.71
CA SER A 105 -6.31 7.21 -9.48
C SER A 105 -7.77 7.53 -9.19
N MET A 106 -8.62 7.53 -10.22
CA MET A 106 -10.08 7.71 -10.05
C MET A 106 -10.76 6.50 -9.44
N LEU A 107 -10.09 5.36 -9.49
CA LEU A 107 -10.65 4.06 -9.09
C LEU A 107 -10.32 3.72 -7.63
N ASN A 108 -9.75 4.67 -6.87
CA ASN A 108 -9.43 4.50 -5.45
C ASN A 108 -10.59 3.91 -4.62
N PRO A 109 -11.86 4.36 -4.76
CA PRO A 109 -12.96 3.76 -4.02
C PRO A 109 -13.17 2.27 -4.34
N LEU A 110 -13.03 1.90 -5.63
CA LEU A 110 -13.19 0.52 -6.09
C LEU A 110 -12.04 -0.36 -5.56
N TRP A 111 -10.81 0.13 -5.65
CA TRP A 111 -9.63 -0.58 -5.16
C TRP A 111 -9.70 -0.81 -3.65
N TYR A 112 -10.02 0.24 -2.90
CA TYR A 112 -10.18 0.16 -1.46
C TYR A 112 -11.27 -0.86 -1.07
N GLY A 113 -12.46 -0.77 -1.66
CA GLY A 113 -13.57 -1.68 -1.35
C GLY A 113 -13.25 -3.14 -1.68
N GLY A 114 -12.59 -3.40 -2.81
CA GLY A 114 -12.15 -4.74 -3.20
C GLY A 114 -11.11 -5.32 -2.25
N ALA A 115 -10.09 -4.53 -1.90
CA ALA A 115 -9.03 -4.95 -1.00
C ALA A 115 -9.53 -5.19 0.44
N LEU A 116 -10.43 -4.34 0.94
CA LEU A 116 -11.10 -4.52 2.23
C LEU A 116 -11.85 -5.86 2.30
N ALA A 117 -12.62 -6.18 1.25
CA ALA A 117 -13.37 -7.43 1.17
C ALA A 117 -12.44 -8.65 1.12
N ILE A 118 -11.35 -8.59 0.35
CA ILE A 118 -10.33 -9.65 0.28
C ILE A 118 -9.66 -9.84 1.63
N GLY A 119 -9.29 -8.76 2.32
CA GLY A 119 -8.67 -8.80 3.65
C GLY A 119 -9.59 -9.48 4.68
N ALA A 120 -10.86 -9.06 4.74
CA ALA A 120 -11.84 -9.69 5.63
C ALA A 120 -12.03 -11.18 5.29
N PHE A 121 -12.07 -11.54 4.01
CA PHE A 121 -12.15 -12.93 3.59
C PHE A 121 -10.93 -13.75 4.02
N ALA A 122 -9.71 -13.24 3.81
CA ALA A 122 -8.48 -13.91 4.19
C ALA A 122 -8.39 -14.17 5.70
N ALA A 123 -8.76 -13.18 6.51
CA ALA A 123 -8.74 -13.30 7.97
C ALA A 123 -9.83 -14.22 8.53
N ALA A 124 -10.93 -14.46 7.80
CA ALA A 124 -11.98 -15.39 8.21
C ALA A 124 -11.46 -16.85 8.36
N PHE A 125 -10.37 -17.21 7.66
CA PHE A 125 -9.73 -18.52 7.78
C PHE A 125 -8.83 -18.66 9.03
N GLY A 126 -8.66 -17.59 9.80
CA GLY A 126 -7.94 -17.58 11.06
C GLY A 126 -6.65 -16.75 11.03
N ASP A 127 -6.19 -16.36 12.21
CA ASP A 127 -5.13 -15.36 12.38
C ASP A 127 -3.80 -15.76 11.73
N ARG A 128 -3.46 -17.05 11.74
CA ARG A 128 -2.23 -17.57 11.10
C ARG A 128 -2.23 -17.36 9.58
N TRP A 129 -3.37 -17.57 8.94
CA TRP A 129 -3.55 -17.34 7.50
C TRP A 129 -3.66 -15.85 7.18
N SER A 130 -4.29 -15.08 8.07
CA SER A 130 -4.31 -13.62 8.00
C SER A 130 -2.87 -13.05 7.96
N LEU A 131 -2.03 -13.44 8.91
CA LEU A 131 -0.61 -13.05 8.93
C LEU A 131 0.16 -13.57 7.71
N GLY A 132 -0.17 -14.78 7.22
CA GLY A 132 0.35 -15.32 5.96
C GLY A 132 0.03 -14.44 4.75
N PHE A 133 -1.19 -13.93 4.71
CA PHE A 133 -1.66 -13.05 3.66
C PHE A 133 -1.01 -11.66 3.71
N LEU A 134 -0.84 -11.10 4.91
CA LEU A 134 -0.04 -9.88 5.09
C LEU A 134 1.40 -10.11 4.61
N ALA A 135 2.08 -11.15 5.12
CA ALA A 135 3.47 -11.43 4.76
C ALA A 135 3.69 -11.62 3.25
N GLU A 136 2.77 -12.31 2.57
CA GLU A 136 2.86 -12.46 1.11
C GLU A 136 2.54 -11.16 0.36
N THR A 137 1.59 -10.36 0.85
CA THR A 137 1.26 -9.05 0.26
C THR A 137 2.50 -8.17 0.29
N GLU A 138 3.12 -8.03 1.45
CA GLU A 138 4.32 -7.21 1.63
C GLU A 138 5.52 -7.68 0.81
N ARG A 139 5.74 -9.00 0.71
CA ARG A 139 6.79 -9.53 -0.18
C ARG A 139 6.54 -9.18 -1.64
N GLN A 140 5.28 -9.23 -2.09
CA GLN A 140 4.93 -8.88 -3.47
C GLN A 140 5.00 -7.37 -3.71
N VAL A 141 4.63 -6.55 -2.73
CA VAL A 141 4.79 -5.09 -2.77
C VAL A 141 6.27 -4.72 -2.80
N GLY A 142 7.10 -5.27 -1.90
CA GLY A 142 8.55 -5.04 -1.90
C GLY A 142 9.20 -5.39 -3.24
N ALA A 143 8.87 -6.55 -3.82
CA ALA A 143 9.35 -6.93 -5.16
C ALA A 143 8.86 -5.98 -6.27
N HIS A 144 7.64 -5.45 -6.14
CA HIS A 144 7.10 -4.45 -7.06
C HIS A 144 7.81 -3.09 -6.93
N LEU A 145 8.12 -2.66 -5.71
CA LEU A 145 8.87 -1.44 -5.43
C LEU A 145 10.30 -1.54 -5.98
N ASP A 146 10.94 -2.71 -5.91
CA ASP A 146 12.24 -2.95 -6.56
C ASP A 146 12.16 -2.83 -8.10
N ASP A 147 11.14 -3.40 -8.75
CA ASP A 147 10.92 -3.19 -10.19
C ASP A 147 10.71 -1.71 -10.51
N HIS A 148 9.92 -1.00 -9.70
CA HIS A 148 9.69 0.43 -9.84
C HIS A 148 10.96 1.26 -9.68
N LEU A 149 11.84 0.91 -8.74
CA LEU A 149 13.16 1.55 -8.62
C LEU A 149 13.99 1.34 -9.90
N GLY A 150 13.84 0.22 -10.61
CA GLY A 150 14.51 0.02 -11.90
C GLY A 150 13.95 0.87 -13.05
N ARG A 151 12.71 1.35 -12.93
CA ARG A 151 11.96 2.01 -14.01
C ARG A 151 11.85 3.53 -13.84
N LEU A 152 11.99 4.03 -12.62
CA LEU A 152 11.99 5.48 -12.36
C LEU A 152 13.14 6.16 -13.13
N PRO A 153 12.92 7.37 -13.69
CA PRO A 153 14.00 8.17 -14.28
C PRO A 153 15.16 8.33 -13.30
N SER A 154 16.40 8.26 -13.77
CA SER A 154 17.58 8.38 -12.90
C SER A 154 17.64 9.72 -12.17
N GLY A 155 17.15 10.78 -12.82
CA GLY A 155 17.07 12.13 -12.26
C GLY A 155 15.95 12.33 -11.24
N ASP A 156 15.05 11.36 -11.06
CA ASP A 156 13.95 11.43 -10.10
C ASP A 156 14.40 11.03 -8.68
N ILE A 157 15.36 11.77 -8.13
CA ILE A 157 16.00 11.41 -6.86
C ILE A 157 14.97 11.33 -5.71
N LYS A 158 13.97 12.21 -5.70
CA LYS A 158 12.94 12.22 -4.65
C LYS A 158 12.03 11.01 -4.69
N SER A 159 11.46 10.64 -5.85
CA SER A 159 10.59 9.45 -5.92
C SER A 159 11.38 8.19 -5.56
N ARG A 160 12.64 8.10 -5.97
CA ARG A 160 13.51 6.97 -5.65
C ARG A 160 13.76 6.84 -4.14
N ALA A 161 13.97 7.96 -3.44
CA ALA A 161 14.12 7.95 -1.99
C ALA A 161 12.85 7.49 -1.28
N ILE A 162 11.67 7.94 -1.73
CA ILE A 162 10.37 7.51 -1.20
C ILE A 162 10.17 6.01 -1.40
N VAL A 163 10.32 5.52 -2.64
CA VAL A 163 10.10 4.10 -2.98
C VAL A 163 11.10 3.19 -2.26
N ALA A 164 12.35 3.61 -2.09
CA ALA A 164 13.34 2.84 -1.33
C ALA A 164 12.96 2.71 0.15
N GLN A 165 12.50 3.80 0.78
CA GLN A 165 12.05 3.75 2.18
C GLN A 165 10.82 2.84 2.34
N MET A 166 9.82 2.98 1.45
CA MET A 166 8.62 2.13 1.48
C MET A 166 8.99 0.66 1.38
N ARG A 167 9.88 0.29 0.46
CA ARG A 167 10.32 -1.11 0.29
C ARG A 167 10.94 -1.67 1.57
N ASP A 168 11.78 -0.88 2.24
CA ASP A 168 12.43 -1.31 3.47
C ASP A 168 11.40 -1.49 4.61
N ASP A 169 10.39 -0.62 4.68
CA ASP A 169 9.28 -0.72 5.62
C ASP A 169 8.42 -1.98 5.33
N GLU A 170 8.07 -2.28 4.07
CA GLU A 170 7.27 -3.46 3.71
C GLU A 170 7.98 -4.78 4.03
N LEU A 171 9.29 -4.85 3.76
CA LEU A 171 10.07 -6.04 4.10
C LEU A 171 10.06 -6.29 5.62
N SER A 172 10.13 -5.23 6.43
CA SER A 172 10.03 -5.32 7.89
C SER A 172 8.65 -5.80 8.36
N HIS A 173 7.58 -5.37 7.71
CA HIS A 173 6.21 -5.85 7.98
C HIS A 173 6.08 -7.35 7.67
N ALA A 174 6.59 -7.79 6.51
CA ALA A 174 6.58 -9.19 6.13
C ALA A 174 7.30 -10.07 7.16
N GLU A 175 8.49 -9.66 7.60
CA GLU A 175 9.25 -10.36 8.62
C GLU A 175 8.53 -10.39 9.98
N THR A 176 7.90 -9.29 10.36
CA THR A 176 7.11 -9.20 11.60
C THR A 176 5.96 -10.20 11.57
N ALA A 177 5.21 -10.28 10.48
CA ALA A 177 4.14 -11.26 10.33
C ALA A 177 4.65 -12.71 10.42
N VAL A 178 5.80 -13.00 9.81
CA VAL A 178 6.44 -14.32 9.90
C VAL A 178 6.84 -14.65 11.34
N ARG A 179 7.43 -13.71 12.09
CA ARG A 179 7.78 -13.89 13.51
C ARG A 179 6.54 -14.13 14.39
N LEU A 180 5.41 -13.53 14.03
CA LEU A 180 4.12 -13.73 14.70
C LEU A 180 3.41 -15.04 14.28
N GLY A 181 4.07 -15.85 13.45
CA GLY A 181 3.62 -17.19 13.11
C GLY A 181 2.84 -17.27 11.81
N ALA A 182 3.00 -16.34 10.86
CA ALA A 182 2.37 -16.38 9.54
C ALA A 182 2.45 -17.77 8.88
N ALA A 183 1.32 -18.22 8.34
CA ALA A 183 1.27 -19.43 7.52
C ALA A 183 1.81 -19.15 6.11
N GLU A 184 2.56 -20.09 5.55
CA GLU A 184 2.93 -20.02 4.14
C GLU A 184 1.69 -20.25 3.26
N LEU A 185 1.36 -19.28 2.40
CA LEU A 185 0.21 -19.42 1.51
C LEU A 185 0.44 -20.47 0.41
N PRO A 186 -0.61 -21.19 -0.02
CA PRO A 186 -0.51 -22.07 -1.19
C PRO A 186 -0.11 -21.29 -2.45
N PHE A 187 0.66 -21.93 -3.33
CA PHE A 187 1.13 -21.34 -4.58
C PHE A 187 0.00 -20.70 -5.42
N VAL A 188 -1.16 -21.36 -5.48
CA VAL A 188 -2.32 -20.85 -6.24
C VAL A 188 -2.80 -19.50 -5.70
N ALA A 189 -2.81 -19.31 -4.37
CA ALA A 189 -3.19 -18.04 -3.75
C ALA A 189 -2.16 -16.95 -4.10
N LYS A 190 -0.86 -17.25 -3.97
CA LYS A 190 0.22 -16.32 -4.34
C LYS A 190 0.12 -15.91 -5.82
N ALA A 191 -0.15 -16.86 -6.71
CA ALA A 191 -0.32 -16.61 -8.13
C ALA A 191 -1.55 -15.71 -8.42
N ALA A 192 -2.67 -15.95 -7.75
CA ALA A 192 -3.86 -15.11 -7.87
C ALA A 192 -3.58 -13.66 -7.40
N MET A 193 -2.88 -13.49 -6.28
CA MET A 193 -2.46 -12.17 -5.78
C MET A 193 -1.60 -11.43 -6.80
N ARG A 194 -0.62 -12.11 -7.43
CA ARG A 194 0.21 -11.52 -8.49
C ARG A 194 -0.59 -11.07 -9.70
N ILE A 195 -1.60 -11.85 -10.10
CA ILE A 195 -2.48 -11.50 -11.22
C ILE A 195 -3.30 -10.26 -10.86
N ALA A 196 -3.91 -10.22 -9.67
CA ALA A 196 -4.67 -9.07 -9.19
C ALA A 196 -3.79 -7.81 -9.12
N SER A 197 -2.58 -7.92 -8.57
CA SER A 197 -1.58 -6.84 -8.51
C SER A 197 -1.21 -6.33 -9.91
N ARG A 198 -0.97 -7.23 -10.88
CA ARG A 198 -0.68 -6.83 -12.28
C ARG A 198 -1.83 -6.06 -12.93
N VAL A 199 -3.08 -6.48 -12.69
CA VAL A 199 -4.25 -5.75 -13.21
C VAL A 199 -4.31 -4.36 -12.58
N MET A 200 -4.21 -4.28 -11.26
CA MET A 200 -4.24 -3.01 -10.53
C MET A 200 -3.15 -2.06 -11.02
N THR A 201 -1.89 -2.52 -11.06
CA THR A 201 -0.74 -1.69 -11.45
C THR A 201 -0.86 -1.20 -12.90
N THR A 202 -1.34 -2.05 -13.83
CA THR A 202 -1.56 -1.67 -15.23
C THR A 202 -2.65 -0.61 -15.38
N VAL A 203 -3.74 -0.74 -14.63
CA VAL A 203 -4.87 0.19 -14.68
C VAL A 203 -4.48 1.51 -14.01
N ALA A 204 -3.90 1.46 -12.82
CA ALA A 204 -3.44 2.63 -12.07
C ALA A 204 -2.36 3.40 -12.82
N TYR A 205 -1.50 2.74 -13.60
CA TYR A 205 -0.54 3.44 -14.44
C TYR A 205 -1.24 4.36 -15.47
N ARG A 206 -2.45 4.01 -15.92
CA ARG A 206 -3.18 4.76 -16.95
C ARG A 206 -4.24 5.73 -16.42
N LEU A 207 -4.89 5.43 -15.30
CA LEU A 207 -6.13 6.10 -14.83
C LEU A 207 -6.01 6.72 -13.44
#